data_AF-A0A9P8JH12-F1
#
_entry.id   AF-A0A9P8JH12-F1
#
_cell.length_a   1.000
_cell.length_b   1.000
_cell.length_c   1.000
_cell.angle_alpha   90.00
_cell.angle_beta   90.00
_cell.angle_gamma   90.00
#
_symmetry.space_group_name_H-M   'P 1'
#
loop_
_entity.id
_entity.type
_entity.pdbx_description
1 polymer ?
#
loop_
_entity_poly.entity_id
_entity_poly.type
_entity_poly.pdbx_seq_one_letter_code
_entity_poly.pdbx_strand_id
1 'polypeptide(L)'
;MPLRNIFSLLFVTIVTATLSEATPGYPDRFDSDSRLAARSTTDANETFDGCSYQVEGVGAFNYHLAFDFTTMDTLPDELIASTYEVGSGPYAPYSHIFNPSNIVLGSGQPMQMIVPGGQTADPLETCQVVTRYDDVLYASVRTVAQASPVNGTVHGFFMYMNDTQETDIEIRTGDPNHVHFTNQQTHPG
;
A
#
# COMPACT_ATOMS: atom_id res chain seq x y z
N MET A 1 20.61 -24.41 -13.96
CA MET A 1 20.27 -23.27 -13.07
C MET A 1 19.09 -22.56 -13.72
N PRO A 2 17.87 -22.61 -13.14
CA PRO A 2 16.77 -21.74 -13.55
C PRO A 2 16.96 -20.35 -12.95
N LEU A 3 16.53 -19.30 -13.64
CA LEU A 3 16.55 -17.94 -13.11
C LEU A 3 15.53 -17.83 -11.95
N ARG A 4 15.92 -17.14 -10.88
CA ARG A 4 14.98 -16.61 -9.89
C ARG A 4 14.56 -15.21 -10.33
N ASN A 5 13.32 -14.87 -10.02
CA ASN A 5 12.68 -13.65 -10.47
C ASN A 5 12.60 -12.65 -9.25
N ILE A 6 12.97 -11.35 -9.41
CA ILE A 6 12.96 -10.20 -8.43
C ILE A 6 12.33 -8.90 -9.06
N PHE A 7 11.39 -8.16 -8.41
CA PHE A 7 10.29 -7.36 -9.06
C PHE A 7 10.30 -5.86 -8.77
N SER A 8 9.27 -5.23 -9.31
CA SER A 8 8.80 -3.93 -8.88
C SER A 8 7.26 -3.78 -8.90
N LEU A 9 6.63 -3.65 -7.72
CA LEU A 9 5.33 -3.01 -7.50
C LEU A 9 5.56 -1.54 -7.05
N LEU A 10 5.97 -0.70 -7.98
CA LEU A 10 6.50 0.63 -7.72
C LEU A 10 5.62 1.51 -6.80
N PHE A 11 6.16 1.98 -5.67
CA PHE A 11 5.47 2.81 -4.66
C PHE A 11 6.12 4.19 -4.43
N VAL A 12 5.32 5.26 -4.51
CA VAL A 12 5.60 6.56 -3.86
C VAL A 12 4.32 6.99 -3.14
N THR A 13 4.36 7.07 -1.81
CA THR A 13 3.14 7.28 -1.00
C THR A 13 3.13 8.67 -0.39
N ILE A 14 2.50 9.61 -1.11
CA ILE A 14 2.24 10.98 -0.64
C ILE A 14 0.94 10.97 0.16
N VAL A 15 0.99 10.34 1.33
CA VAL A 15 -0.12 10.42 2.27
C VAL A 15 -0.20 11.86 2.78
N THR A 16 -1.36 12.51 2.74
CA THR A 16 -1.62 13.64 3.64
C THR A 16 -2.41 13.11 4.84
N ALA A 17 -1.75 12.20 5.58
CA ALA A 17 -2.17 11.52 6.81
C ALA A 17 -1.04 10.55 7.27
N THR A 18 -1.37 9.52 8.04
CA THR A 18 -0.54 8.39 8.52
C THR A 18 -0.60 7.16 7.52
N LEU A 19 0.41 6.24 7.44
CA LEU A 19 0.96 5.54 6.19
C LEU A 19 1.29 3.99 6.34
N SER A 20 1.98 3.16 5.50
CA SER A 20 2.65 3.19 4.13
C SER A 20 2.64 1.90 3.20
N GLU A 21 3.56 0.92 2.89
CA GLU A 21 4.99 0.43 3.09
C GLU A 21 5.42 -0.62 1.95
N ALA A 22 6.67 -1.19 1.97
CA ALA A 22 7.19 -2.53 1.48
C ALA A 22 7.63 -2.93 0.00
N THR A 23 8.74 -3.72 -0.22
CA THR A 23 9.32 -4.39 -1.49
C THR A 23 9.37 -5.97 -1.48
N PRO A 24 9.99 -6.87 -2.38
CA PRO A 24 10.40 -6.97 -3.86
C PRO A 24 9.45 -7.54 -5.03
N GLY A 25 9.37 -8.74 -5.69
CA GLY A 25 10.21 -9.95 -6.06
C GLY A 25 9.81 -10.90 -7.30
N TYR A 26 9.95 -10.53 -8.60
CA TYR A 26 9.82 -11.23 -9.93
C TYR A 26 10.50 -10.46 -11.18
N PRO A 27 11.30 -11.04 -12.13
CA PRO A 27 12.69 -10.65 -12.56
C PRO A 27 13.02 -9.28 -13.22
N ASP A 28 14.31 -8.91 -13.07
CA ASP A 28 15.23 -8.14 -13.94
C ASP A 28 14.68 -7.18 -15.02
N ARG A 29 15.01 -5.89 -14.79
CA ARG A 29 15.26 -4.83 -15.78
C ARG A 29 14.05 -4.33 -16.58
N PHE A 30 13.22 -3.54 -15.90
CA PHE A 30 12.42 -2.50 -16.56
C PHE A 30 13.22 -1.19 -16.67
N ASP A 31 12.98 -0.45 -17.76
CA ASP A 31 13.58 0.85 -18.06
C ASP A 31 12.62 1.96 -17.56
N SER A 32 13.13 2.97 -16.86
CA SER A 32 12.28 3.94 -16.17
C SER A 32 11.81 5.05 -17.12
N ASP A 33 10.55 4.95 -17.58
CA ASP A 33 9.93 6.07 -18.30
C ASP A 33 9.89 7.30 -17.39
N SER A 34 10.52 8.38 -17.87
CA SER A 34 10.43 9.76 -17.40
C SER A 34 9.06 10.21 -16.87
N ARG A 35 7.96 9.63 -17.38
CA ARG A 35 6.58 9.91 -16.95
C ARG A 35 6.25 9.49 -15.53
N LEU A 36 6.97 8.52 -14.94
CA LEU A 36 6.79 8.11 -13.54
C LEU A 36 7.48 9.06 -12.58
N ALA A 37 8.72 9.48 -12.88
CA ALA A 37 9.38 10.57 -12.15
C ALA A 37 8.54 11.87 -12.22
N ALA A 38 7.96 12.19 -13.39
CA ALA A 38 7.05 13.31 -13.57
C ALA A 38 5.62 13.12 -12.97
N ARG A 39 5.36 12.00 -12.29
CA ARG A 39 4.17 11.76 -11.46
C ARG A 39 4.50 11.67 -9.96
N SER A 40 5.75 11.36 -9.62
CA SER A 40 6.27 11.46 -8.25
C SER A 40 6.29 12.90 -7.71
N THR A 41 6.06 13.90 -8.56
CA THR A 41 6.02 15.34 -8.21
C THR A 41 4.59 15.87 -8.00
N THR A 42 3.58 15.00 -7.82
CA THR A 42 2.25 15.43 -7.38
C THR A 42 2.15 15.33 -5.86
N ASP A 43 2.94 16.14 -5.17
CA ASP A 43 2.63 16.56 -3.80
C ASP A 43 1.16 16.99 -3.74
N ALA A 44 0.49 16.80 -2.61
CA ALA A 44 -0.80 17.45 -2.46
C ALA A 44 -0.58 18.97 -2.51
N ASN A 45 -1.52 19.72 -3.09
CA ASN A 45 -1.38 21.17 -3.23
C ASN A 45 -1.64 21.83 -1.87
N GLU A 46 -0.71 21.62 -0.93
CA GLU A 46 -0.91 21.74 0.50
C GLU A 46 -0.01 22.81 1.12
N THR A 47 -0.56 23.59 2.05
CA THR A 47 0.16 24.72 2.66
C THR A 47 0.01 24.69 4.17
N PHE A 48 1.14 24.67 4.88
CA PHE A 48 1.14 24.83 6.33
C PHE A 48 0.96 26.31 6.70
N ASP A 49 -0.12 26.64 7.41
CA ASP A 49 -0.50 28.01 7.76
C ASP A 49 0.16 28.54 9.07
N GLY A 50 0.92 27.70 9.76
CA GLY A 50 1.47 27.95 11.09
C GLY A 50 0.79 27.16 12.22
N CYS A 51 -0.38 26.57 11.96
CA CYS A 51 -1.17 25.76 12.88
C CYS A 51 -1.64 24.42 12.27
N SER A 52 -1.91 24.38 10.96
CA SER A 52 -2.46 23.22 10.25
C SER A 52 -2.02 23.16 8.79
N TYR A 53 -2.07 21.94 8.23
CA TYR A 53 -1.85 21.66 6.81
C TYR A 53 -3.16 21.81 6.06
N GLN A 54 -3.27 22.88 5.27
CA GLN A 54 -4.44 23.15 4.43
C GLN A 54 -4.30 22.38 3.11
N VAL A 55 -5.26 21.52 2.79
CA VAL A 55 -5.33 20.77 1.52
C VAL A 55 -6.47 21.32 0.68
N GLU A 56 -6.15 21.86 -0.49
CA GLU A 56 -7.12 22.51 -1.39
C GLU A 56 -8.30 21.59 -1.71
N GLY A 57 -9.53 22.09 -1.49
CA GLY A 57 -10.77 21.37 -1.73
C GLY A 57 -11.10 20.23 -0.75
N VAL A 58 -10.24 19.95 0.24
CA VAL A 58 -10.45 18.87 1.22
C VAL A 58 -10.66 19.41 2.64
N GLY A 59 -9.73 20.23 3.16
CA GLY A 59 -9.81 20.75 4.52
C GLY A 59 -8.45 20.94 5.21
N ALA A 60 -8.50 21.16 6.52
CA ALA A 60 -7.33 21.41 7.37
C ALA A 60 -6.98 20.17 8.21
N PHE A 61 -5.71 19.77 8.22
CA PHE A 61 -5.20 18.62 8.97
C PHE A 61 -4.17 19.06 10.01
N ASN A 62 -4.19 18.42 11.19
CA ASN A 62 -3.23 18.64 12.28
C ASN A 62 -1.91 17.89 12.10
N TYR A 63 -1.90 16.84 11.27
CA TYR A 63 -0.71 16.06 10.92
C TYR A 63 -0.59 15.92 9.39
N HIS A 64 0.65 16.01 8.92
CA HIS A 64 1.10 15.59 7.61
C HIS A 64 2.40 14.80 7.82
N LEU A 65 2.53 13.68 7.12
CA LEU A 65 3.69 12.82 7.10
C LEU A 65 3.79 12.31 5.67
N ALA A 66 4.96 12.31 5.04
CA ALA A 66 5.10 11.93 3.63
C ALA A 66 6.41 11.16 3.41
N PHE A 67 6.38 10.22 2.47
CA PHE A 67 7.50 9.31 2.26
C PHE A 67 7.86 9.12 0.78
N ASP A 68 9.08 9.51 0.43
CA ASP A 68 9.75 9.04 -0.77
C ASP A 68 10.58 7.79 -0.44
N PHE A 69 10.01 6.62 -0.75
CA PHE A 69 10.64 5.34 -0.51
C PHE A 69 11.82 5.03 -1.43
N THR A 70 12.04 5.80 -2.49
CA THR A 70 13.31 5.75 -3.23
C THR A 70 14.49 6.18 -2.36
N THR A 71 14.27 6.87 -1.24
CA THR A 71 15.34 7.34 -0.36
C THR A 71 15.64 6.41 0.82
N MET A 72 14.85 5.33 1.01
CA MET A 72 14.80 4.59 2.28
C MET A 72 15.31 3.15 2.18
N ASP A 73 16.13 2.74 3.15
CA ASP A 73 16.62 1.37 3.35
C ASP A 73 15.88 0.61 4.47
N THR A 74 15.08 1.32 5.27
CA THR A 74 14.31 0.78 6.41
C THR A 74 12.93 1.39 6.46
N LEU A 75 11.98 0.65 7.05
CA LEU A 75 10.67 1.17 7.43
C LEU A 75 10.83 2.43 8.31
N PRO A 76 10.16 3.56 8.01
CA PRO A 76 9.96 4.64 8.97
C PRO A 76 9.30 4.18 10.29
N ASP A 77 9.47 4.95 11.37
CA ASP A 77 9.01 4.54 12.70
C ASP A 77 7.49 4.59 12.86
N GLU A 78 6.76 5.33 12.03
CA GLU A 78 5.30 5.55 12.08
C GLU A 78 4.45 4.33 11.67
N LEU A 79 5.09 3.17 11.49
CA LEU A 79 4.64 2.07 10.62
C LEU A 79 4.78 0.68 11.25
N ILE A 80 3.98 -0.27 10.78
CA ILE A 80 4.06 -1.66 11.23
C ILE A 80 3.81 -2.62 10.05
N ALA A 81 4.92 -3.25 9.62
CA ALA A 81 4.88 -4.48 8.86
C ALA A 81 4.11 -5.55 9.66
N SER A 82 2.90 -5.87 9.21
CA SER A 82 1.96 -6.71 9.95
C SER A 82 2.44 -8.16 10.04
N THR A 83 2.15 -8.80 11.18
CA THR A 83 2.36 -10.23 11.41
C THR A 83 1.05 -10.97 11.69
N TYR A 84 -0.09 -10.40 11.29
CA TYR A 84 -1.41 -10.99 11.52
C TYR A 84 -1.67 -12.15 10.53
N GLU A 85 -2.42 -13.15 10.99
CA GLU A 85 -2.91 -14.25 10.15
C GLU A 85 -4.44 -14.15 10.02
N VAL A 86 -4.91 -14.12 8.78
CA VAL A 86 -6.33 -14.08 8.43
C VAL A 86 -6.76 -15.51 8.09
N GLY A 87 -7.68 -16.06 8.88
CA GLY A 87 -8.23 -17.40 8.64
C GLY A 87 -9.04 -17.51 7.34
N SER A 88 -9.12 -18.72 6.78
CA SER A 88 -9.97 -19.01 5.61
C SER A 88 -11.45 -18.77 5.92
N GLY A 89 -12.21 -18.31 4.92
CA GLY A 89 -13.64 -17.99 5.03
C GLY A 89 -14.44 -18.35 3.78
N PRO A 90 -15.78 -18.12 3.78
CA PRO A 90 -16.68 -18.58 2.71
C PRO A 90 -16.39 -17.98 1.32
N TYR A 91 -15.65 -16.88 1.25
CA TYR A 91 -15.24 -16.21 0.01
C TYR A 91 -13.70 -16.18 -0.18
N ALA A 92 -12.95 -16.70 0.79
CA ALA A 92 -11.49 -16.74 0.80
C ALA A 92 -11.04 -18.15 1.25
N PRO A 93 -10.91 -19.12 0.31
CA PRO A 93 -10.82 -20.54 0.65
C PRO A 93 -9.50 -20.97 1.32
N TYR A 94 -8.50 -20.10 1.31
CA TYR A 94 -7.20 -20.29 1.95
C TYR A 94 -7.02 -19.26 3.07
N SER A 95 -6.32 -19.62 4.15
CA SER A 95 -5.83 -18.63 5.12
C SER A 95 -4.59 -17.94 4.55
N HIS A 96 -4.26 -16.75 5.07
CA HIS A 96 -3.04 -16.05 4.70
C HIS A 96 -2.39 -15.35 5.88
N ILE A 97 -1.07 -15.29 5.85
CA ILE A 97 -0.24 -14.65 6.88
C ILE A 97 0.53 -13.49 6.27
N PHE A 98 0.53 -12.36 6.97
CA PHE A 98 1.39 -11.23 6.63
C PHE A 98 2.79 -11.50 7.19
N ASN A 99 3.77 -11.53 6.30
CA ASN A 99 5.16 -11.85 6.63
C ASN A 99 6.04 -10.62 6.38
N PRO A 100 6.63 -9.99 7.41
CA PRO A 100 7.54 -8.85 7.26
C PRO A 100 8.78 -9.11 6.40
N SER A 101 9.12 -10.34 6.04
CA SER A 101 10.19 -10.61 5.05
C SER A 101 9.74 -10.49 3.58
N ASN A 102 8.43 -10.42 3.34
CA ASN A 102 7.82 -9.93 2.08
C ASN A 102 7.72 -8.39 2.04
N ILE A 103 8.40 -7.72 3.00
CA ILE A 103 8.55 -6.28 3.16
C ILE A 103 10.06 -5.97 3.30
N VAL A 104 10.70 -5.62 2.20
CA VAL A 104 12.11 -5.12 2.20
C VAL A 104 12.12 -3.64 1.78
N LEU A 105 13.20 -2.90 2.00
CA LEU A 105 13.43 -1.56 1.42
C LEU A 105 14.86 -1.47 0.83
N GLY A 106 15.16 -0.40 0.09
CA GLY A 106 16.47 -0.25 -0.56
C GLY A 106 16.59 1.05 -1.37
N SER A 107 17.49 1.92 -0.93
CA SER A 107 17.70 3.26 -1.49
C SER A 107 18.06 3.23 -2.99
N GLY A 108 17.53 4.20 -3.73
CA GLY A 108 17.53 4.25 -5.19
C GLY A 108 16.37 3.47 -5.84
N GLN A 109 15.57 2.70 -5.10
CA GLN A 109 14.42 1.95 -5.62
C GLN A 109 13.16 2.19 -4.76
N PRO A 110 11.98 2.38 -5.38
CA PRO A 110 10.71 2.37 -4.67
C PRO A 110 10.44 1.09 -3.88
N MET A 111 9.41 1.17 -3.05
CA MET A 111 8.70 0.00 -2.51
C MET A 111 8.00 -0.82 -3.62
N GLN A 112 7.76 -2.11 -3.36
CA GLN A 112 7.41 -3.22 -4.27
C GLN A 112 6.74 -4.49 -3.57
N MET A 113 5.64 -4.45 -2.80
CA MET A 113 5.17 -5.58 -1.93
C MET A 113 5.15 -7.01 -2.56
N ILE A 114 5.68 -8.04 -1.86
CA ILE A 114 5.66 -9.45 -2.32
C ILE A 114 4.40 -10.23 -1.88
N VAL A 115 3.81 -10.94 -2.85
CA VAL A 115 3.11 -12.22 -2.60
C VAL A 115 3.86 -13.32 -3.36
N PRO A 116 4.38 -14.39 -2.71
CA PRO A 116 5.08 -15.46 -3.41
C PRO A 116 4.15 -16.22 -4.38
N GLY A 117 4.60 -16.43 -5.61
CA GLY A 117 3.82 -17.11 -6.65
C GLY A 117 3.85 -18.65 -6.51
N GLY A 118 2.75 -19.31 -6.88
CA GLY A 118 2.67 -20.78 -6.93
C GLY A 118 2.47 -21.48 -5.59
N GLN A 119 2.00 -20.75 -4.57
CA GLN A 119 1.62 -21.30 -3.27
C GLN A 119 0.33 -22.14 -3.38
N THR A 120 0.25 -23.25 -2.63
CA THR A 120 -0.87 -24.21 -2.69
C THR A 120 -1.24 -24.83 -1.34
N ALA A 121 -0.82 -24.22 -0.23
CA ALA A 121 -1.03 -24.73 1.12
C ALA A 121 -1.17 -23.55 2.11
N ASP A 122 -1.98 -23.76 3.15
CA ASP A 122 -2.25 -22.75 4.17
C ASP A 122 -1.14 -22.64 5.24
N PRO A 123 -0.88 -21.44 5.79
CA PRO A 123 -1.34 -20.14 5.31
C PRO A 123 -0.54 -19.69 4.08
N LEU A 124 -1.20 -19.00 3.14
CA LEU A 124 -0.51 -18.33 2.04
C LEU A 124 0.31 -17.15 2.59
N GLU A 125 1.60 -17.10 2.27
CA GLU A 125 2.44 -15.95 2.59
C GLU A 125 2.04 -14.73 1.76
N THR A 126 1.91 -13.60 2.43
CA THR A 126 1.59 -12.29 1.86
C THR A 126 2.34 -11.21 2.65
N CYS A 127 1.96 -9.94 2.49
CA CYS A 127 2.39 -8.83 3.34
C CYS A 127 1.24 -7.84 3.52
N GLN A 128 1.18 -7.22 4.69
CA GLN A 128 0.28 -6.11 4.99
C GLN A 128 1.08 -5.05 5.75
N VAL A 129 0.63 -3.83 5.54
CA VAL A 129 1.10 -2.58 6.10
C VAL A 129 0.00 -2.03 6.99
N VAL A 130 0.34 -1.50 8.16
CA VAL A 130 -0.58 -0.62 8.89
C VAL A 130 0.13 0.61 9.45
N THR A 131 -0.65 1.64 9.70
CA THR A 131 -0.29 2.75 10.58
C THR A 131 0.10 2.23 11.97
N ARG A 132 1.09 2.85 12.63
CA ARG A 132 1.24 2.71 14.10
C ARG A 132 0.07 3.34 14.88
N TYR A 133 -0.70 4.20 14.22
CA TYR A 133 -1.83 4.94 14.76
C TYR A 133 -3.16 4.23 14.48
N ASP A 134 -4.00 4.12 15.49
CA ASP A 134 -5.34 3.52 15.46
C ASP A 134 -6.48 4.54 15.68
N ASP A 135 -6.14 5.83 15.83
CA ASP A 135 -7.04 6.95 16.15
C ASP A 135 -7.36 7.89 14.96
N VAL A 136 -7.12 7.42 13.73
CA VAL A 136 -7.18 8.22 12.49
C VAL A 136 -8.61 8.35 11.95
N LEU A 137 -9.38 9.33 12.45
CA LEU A 137 -10.79 9.53 12.05
C LEU A 137 -10.97 10.18 10.66
N TYR A 138 -10.05 11.05 10.23
CA TYR A 138 -10.12 11.75 8.94
C TYR A 138 -8.72 11.86 8.31
N ALA A 139 -8.59 11.57 7.02
CA ALA A 139 -7.31 11.50 6.32
C ALA A 139 -7.44 11.85 4.82
N SER A 140 -6.38 12.37 4.21
CA SER A 140 -6.30 12.64 2.76
C SER A 140 -5.15 11.86 2.12
N VAL A 141 -5.30 10.54 2.05
CA VAL A 141 -4.29 9.61 1.51
C VAL A 141 -4.15 9.75 -0.01
N ARG A 142 -2.92 9.81 -0.53
CA ARG A 142 -2.62 9.60 -1.95
C ARG A 142 -1.49 8.59 -2.08
N THR A 143 -1.63 7.66 -3.03
CA THR A 143 -0.63 6.63 -3.28
C THR A 143 -0.37 6.54 -4.77
N VAL A 144 0.89 6.70 -5.19
CA VAL A 144 1.36 6.28 -6.51
C VAL A 144 1.84 4.84 -6.35
N ALA A 145 1.02 3.88 -6.78
CA ALA A 145 1.37 2.46 -6.77
C ALA A 145 1.26 1.85 -8.18
N GLN A 146 2.15 0.91 -8.50
CA GLN A 146 2.07 0.10 -9.73
C GLN A 146 1.65 -1.33 -9.39
N ALA A 147 0.37 -1.66 -9.58
CA ALA A 147 -0.16 -3.01 -9.36
C ALA A 147 0.56 -4.09 -10.21
N SER A 148 0.58 -5.32 -9.70
CA SER A 148 1.17 -6.46 -10.41
C SER A 148 0.32 -6.87 -11.63
N PRO A 149 0.92 -7.16 -12.79
CA PRO A 149 0.22 -7.75 -13.95
C PRO A 149 -0.06 -9.25 -13.79
N VAL A 150 0.30 -9.87 -12.65
CA VAL A 150 0.15 -11.31 -12.41
C VAL A 150 -1.15 -11.58 -11.67
N ASN A 151 -2.15 -12.11 -12.38
CA ASN A 151 -3.43 -12.53 -11.83
C ASN A 151 -3.27 -13.53 -10.66
N GLY A 152 -3.99 -13.29 -9.57
CA GLY A 152 -4.04 -14.15 -8.38
C GLY A 152 -4.10 -13.39 -7.05
N THR A 153 -4.08 -12.06 -7.06
CA THR A 153 -3.98 -11.20 -5.87
C THR A 153 -4.93 -10.00 -5.95
N VAL A 154 -5.19 -9.41 -4.78
CA VAL A 154 -5.78 -8.07 -4.66
C VAL A 154 -4.74 -7.15 -4.04
N HIS A 155 -4.63 -5.94 -4.58
CA HIS A 155 -3.71 -4.90 -4.15
C HIS A 155 -4.58 -3.78 -3.59
N GLY A 156 -4.77 -3.78 -2.27
CA GLY A 156 -5.70 -2.89 -1.57
C GLY A 156 -5.00 -1.74 -0.85
N PHE A 157 -5.63 -0.58 -0.85
CA PHE A 157 -5.34 0.54 0.05
C PHE A 157 -6.65 0.88 0.76
N PHE A 158 -6.68 0.78 2.09
CA PHE A 158 -7.93 0.89 2.84
C PHE A 158 -7.74 1.65 4.16
N MET A 159 -8.83 2.23 4.65
CA MET A 159 -8.97 2.69 6.03
C MET A 159 -9.91 1.71 6.74
N TYR A 160 -9.48 1.12 7.85
CA TYR A 160 -10.22 0.10 8.58
C TYR A 160 -10.31 0.44 10.07
N MET A 161 -11.51 0.38 10.63
CA MET A 161 -11.74 0.47 12.08
C MET A 161 -12.36 -0.82 12.63
N ASN A 162 -13.17 -1.53 11.85
CA ASN A 162 -13.77 -2.84 12.14
C ASN A 162 -14.54 -3.36 10.90
N ASP A 163 -15.00 -4.61 10.95
CA ASP A 163 -15.87 -5.34 10.00
C ASP A 163 -17.11 -4.57 9.48
N THR A 164 -17.43 -3.38 10.02
CA THR A 164 -18.60 -2.58 9.64
C THR A 164 -18.29 -1.10 9.36
N GLN A 165 -17.00 -0.74 9.36
CA GLN A 165 -16.44 0.59 9.16
C GLN A 165 -15.08 0.47 8.43
N GLU A 166 -15.14 0.29 7.11
CA GLU A 166 -13.98 0.17 6.23
C GLU A 166 -14.22 0.94 4.90
N THR A 167 -13.17 1.46 4.27
CA THR A 167 -13.24 2.11 2.95
C THR A 167 -12.02 1.75 2.13
N ASP A 168 -12.26 1.27 0.91
CA ASP A 168 -11.31 0.52 0.09
C ASP A 168 -11.01 1.17 -1.26
N ILE A 169 -9.76 1.00 -1.70
CA ILE A 169 -9.30 1.15 -3.07
C ILE A 169 -8.61 -0.16 -3.46
N GLU A 170 -9.30 -1.07 -4.14
CA GLU A 170 -8.74 -2.34 -4.60
C GLU A 170 -8.34 -2.29 -6.08
N ILE A 171 -7.17 -2.84 -6.40
CA ILE A 171 -6.82 -3.28 -7.75
C ILE A 171 -6.71 -4.80 -7.76
N ARG A 172 -7.58 -5.47 -8.53
CA ARG A 172 -7.58 -6.93 -8.68
C ARG A 172 -6.69 -7.30 -9.84
N THR A 173 -5.66 -8.12 -9.64
CA THR A 173 -4.66 -8.39 -10.69
C THR A 173 -5.16 -9.27 -11.83
N GLY A 174 -6.34 -9.88 -11.66
CA GLY A 174 -7.11 -10.51 -12.74
C GLY A 174 -7.92 -9.52 -13.59
N ASP A 175 -8.08 -8.27 -13.15
CA ASP A 175 -8.75 -7.19 -13.88
C ASP A 175 -8.04 -5.82 -13.66
N PRO A 176 -6.75 -5.69 -14.03
CA PRO A 176 -5.91 -4.56 -13.66
C PRO A 176 -6.23 -3.25 -14.41
N ASN A 177 -7.28 -3.23 -15.24
CA ASN A 177 -7.79 -2.03 -15.90
C ASN A 177 -8.90 -1.32 -15.09
N HIS A 178 -9.38 -1.95 -14.01
CA HIS A 178 -10.39 -1.39 -13.13
C HIS A 178 -9.83 -1.17 -11.72
N VAL A 179 -10.36 -0.15 -11.06
CA VAL A 179 -10.18 0.09 -9.62
C VAL A 179 -11.54 -0.07 -8.99
N HIS A 180 -11.63 -0.91 -7.95
CA HIS A 180 -12.85 -1.09 -7.18
C HIS A 180 -12.80 -0.17 -5.97
N PHE A 181 -13.91 0.52 -5.72
CA PHE A 181 -14.10 1.38 -4.56
C PHE A 181 -15.27 0.83 -3.75
N THR A 182 -15.04 0.54 -2.48
CA THR A 182 -16.08 0.13 -1.53
C THR A 182 -16.03 1.00 -0.29
N ASN A 183 -17.19 1.20 0.33
CA ASN A 183 -17.33 1.77 1.67
C ASN A 183 -18.25 0.81 2.42
N GLN A 184 -17.65 0.02 3.32
CA GLN A 184 -18.36 -0.89 4.19
C GLN A 184 -18.80 -0.09 5.42
N GLN A 185 -19.91 0.64 5.26
CA GLN A 185 -20.59 1.36 6.34
C GLN A 185 -22.00 0.78 6.51
N THR A 186 -22.21 -0.02 7.56
CA THR A 186 -23.50 -0.68 7.79
C THR A 186 -24.60 0.25 8.32
N HIS A 187 -24.21 1.39 8.91
CA HIS A 187 -25.11 2.37 9.51
C HIS A 187 -24.63 3.80 9.20
N PRO A 188 -25.52 4.72 8.76
CA PRO A 188 -25.21 6.15 8.68
C PRO A 188 -24.84 6.73 10.06
N GLY A 189 -23.93 7.71 10.06
CA GLY A 189 -23.65 8.58 11.21
C GLY A 189 -24.52 9.84 11.20
#